data_AF-A0A1Y1W378-F1
#
_entry.id   AF-A0A1Y1W378-F1
#
_cell.length_a   1.000
_cell.length_b   1.000
_cell.length_c   1.000
_cell.angle_alpha   90.00
_cell.angle_beta   90.00
_cell.angle_gamma   90.00
#
_symmetry.space_group_name_H-M   'P 1'
#
loop_
_entity.id
_entity.type
_entity.pdbx_description
1 polymer ?
#
loop_
_entity_poly.entity_id
_entity_poly.type
_entity_poly.pdbx_seq_one_letter_code
_entity_poly.pdbx_strand_id
1 'polypeptide(L)'
;MNVFTKIVFSFALFASLGNTASVTDVGCSKDATVVFNLQQCGDSPCALINHGTDNTLAASLQNDEVVRMLIGFDLPAGLNKISQCQLRLQQPVSSPGGAYMLTASEASNDWDEDLVNGQSNIPTGNVLGSVDVSGSARPDFIDVTAACKYAAKNSRSFSVWIDSSGPAVIFPSRQTGASTVLRIVS
;
A
#
# COMPACT_ATOMS: atom_id res chain seq x y z
N MET A 1 -7.70 -48.05 63.03
CA MET A 1 -7.90 -48.06 61.56
C MET A 1 -9.21 -47.33 61.29
N ASN A 2 -9.36 -46.25 60.52
CA ASN A 2 -8.48 -45.50 59.62
C ASN A 2 -8.99 -44.05 59.56
N VAL A 3 -8.07 -43.09 59.61
CA VAL A 3 -8.32 -41.65 59.41
C VAL A 3 -8.03 -41.35 57.93
N PHE A 4 -9.02 -40.84 57.18
CA PHE A 4 -8.83 -40.42 55.79
C PHE A 4 -8.71 -38.90 55.72
N THR A 5 -7.47 -38.42 55.62
CA THR A 5 -7.12 -37.02 55.36
C THR A 5 -7.18 -36.76 53.85
N LYS A 6 -8.06 -35.85 53.41
CA LYS A 6 -8.10 -35.39 52.01
C LYS A 6 -7.22 -34.15 51.86
N ILE A 7 -6.11 -34.28 51.12
CA ILE A 7 -5.26 -33.16 50.72
C ILE A 7 -5.86 -32.55 49.45
N VAL A 8 -6.25 -31.28 49.53
CA VAL A 8 -6.71 -30.49 48.39
C VAL A 8 -5.50 -29.77 47.80
N PHE A 9 -5.06 -30.19 46.61
CA PHE A 9 -4.06 -29.48 45.82
C PHE A 9 -4.75 -28.33 45.07
N SER A 10 -4.56 -27.10 45.53
CA SER A 10 -4.94 -25.91 44.75
C SER A 10 -3.89 -25.64 43.67
N PHE A 11 -4.22 -25.93 42.42
CA PHE A 11 -3.47 -25.47 41.25
C PHE A 11 -3.74 -23.98 41.03
N ALA A 12 -2.75 -23.13 41.33
CA ALA A 12 -2.78 -21.73 40.92
C ALA A 12 -2.45 -21.63 39.43
N LEU A 13 -3.45 -21.29 38.61
CA LEU A 13 -3.28 -21.01 37.19
C LEU A 13 -2.64 -19.61 37.06
N PHE A 14 -1.35 -19.54 36.73
CA PHE A 14 -0.72 -18.29 36.30
C PHE A 14 -1.15 -17.99 34.87
N ALA A 15 -2.11 -17.08 34.69
CA ALA A 15 -2.42 -16.51 33.38
C ALA A 15 -1.29 -15.53 33.01
N SER A 16 -0.43 -15.92 32.07
CA SER A 16 0.52 -14.99 31.46
C SER A 16 -0.25 -14.04 30.53
N LEU A 17 -0.24 -12.75 30.85
CA LEU A 17 -0.68 -11.69 29.95
C LEU A 17 0.35 -11.59 28.81
N GLY A 18 0.22 -12.45 27.80
CA GLY A 18 0.97 -12.32 26.56
C GLY A 18 0.49 -11.08 25.80
N ASN A 19 1.36 -10.09 25.60
CA ASN A 19 1.15 -9.03 24.60
C ASN A 19 1.15 -9.70 23.23
N THR A 20 -0.02 -10.08 22.73
CA THR A 20 -0.18 -10.60 21.37
C THR A 20 -0.23 -9.41 20.42
N ALA A 21 0.75 -9.34 19.53
CA ALA A 21 0.69 -8.42 18.41
C ALA A 21 -0.52 -8.78 17.53
N SER A 22 -1.34 -7.78 17.25
CA SER A 22 -2.48 -7.86 16.34
C SER A 22 -2.03 -7.52 14.93
N VAL A 23 -2.56 -8.25 13.94
CA VAL A 23 -2.31 -7.98 12.52
C VAL A 23 -3.63 -7.60 11.85
N THR A 24 -3.64 -6.46 11.17
CA THR A 24 -4.78 -5.95 10.42
C THR A 24 -4.36 -5.69 8.98
N ASP A 25 -5.00 -6.36 8.02
CA ASP A 25 -4.79 -6.12 6.59
C ASP A 25 -5.93 -5.18 6.10
N VAL A 26 -5.55 -4.08 5.44
CA VAL A 26 -6.47 -3.03 4.94
C VAL A 26 -6.30 -2.92 3.43
N GLY A 27 -7.37 -3.09 2.66
CA GLY A 27 -7.35 -2.84 1.22
C GLY A 27 -7.29 -1.35 0.89
N CYS A 28 -6.76 -0.98 -0.28
CA CYS A 28 -6.81 0.41 -0.72
C CYS A 28 -8.28 0.88 -0.91
N SER A 29 -8.53 2.11 -0.47
CA SER A 29 -9.83 2.79 -0.57
C SER A 29 -10.07 3.38 -1.96
N LYS A 30 -9.00 3.78 -2.63
CA LYS A 30 -8.96 4.38 -3.96
C LYS A 30 -7.60 4.11 -4.60
N ASP A 31 -7.54 3.92 -5.91
CA ASP A 31 -6.30 3.87 -6.67
C ASP A 31 -6.45 4.45 -8.08
N ALA A 32 -5.35 4.93 -8.67
CA ALA A 32 -5.36 5.46 -10.03
C ALA A 32 -4.00 5.34 -10.69
N THR A 33 -3.99 5.20 -12.02
CA THR A 33 -2.80 5.52 -12.83
C THR A 33 -2.79 7.03 -13.10
N VAL A 34 -1.65 7.68 -12.92
CA VAL A 34 -1.49 9.10 -13.24
C VAL A 34 -0.36 9.25 -14.24
N VAL A 35 -0.71 9.74 -15.43
CA VAL A 35 0.21 9.99 -16.54
C VAL A 35 0.61 11.46 -16.53
N PHE A 36 1.90 11.75 -16.68
CA PHE A 36 2.44 13.12 -16.66
C PHE A 36 3.02 13.57 -18.01
N ASN A 37 2.97 12.70 -19.03
CA ASN A 37 3.47 13.06 -20.35
C ASN A 37 2.47 13.98 -21.10
N LEU A 38 3.01 14.84 -21.98
CA LEU A 38 2.21 15.73 -22.83
C LEU A 38 1.90 15.11 -24.21
N GLN A 39 2.11 13.80 -24.36
CA GLN A 39 1.77 13.08 -25.58
C GLN A 39 0.25 13.07 -25.78
N GLN A 40 -0.20 12.93 -27.02
CA GLN A 40 -1.63 12.84 -27.34
C GLN A 40 -2.11 11.41 -27.20
N CYS A 41 -3.18 11.22 -26.43
CA CYS A 41 -3.91 9.97 -26.27
C CYS A 41 -5.28 10.13 -26.95
N GLY A 42 -5.30 10.04 -28.28
CA GLY A 42 -6.46 10.41 -29.10
C GLY A 42 -6.54 11.91 -29.27
N ASP A 43 -7.68 12.51 -28.90
CA ASP A 43 -7.96 13.94 -29.09
C ASP A 43 -7.53 14.81 -27.89
N SER A 44 -6.84 14.25 -26.90
CA SER A 44 -6.42 14.97 -25.69
C SER A 44 -5.03 14.54 -25.20
N PRO A 45 -4.26 15.45 -24.56
CA PRO A 45 -3.04 15.07 -23.87
C PRO A 45 -3.30 13.96 -22.84
N CYS A 46 -2.45 12.94 -22.80
CA CYS A 46 -2.61 11.81 -21.87
C CYS A 46 -2.62 12.27 -20.40
N ALA A 47 -1.88 13.34 -20.06
CA ALA A 47 -1.89 13.93 -18.72
C ALA A 47 -3.23 14.53 -18.27
N LEU A 48 -4.22 14.66 -19.17
CA LEU A 48 -5.59 15.10 -18.84
C LEU A 48 -6.58 13.94 -18.66
N ILE A 49 -6.17 12.72 -18.95
CA ILE A 49 -7.05 11.54 -18.86
C ILE A 49 -7.01 11.02 -17.43
N ASN A 50 -8.21 10.76 -16.88
CA ASN A 50 -8.37 10.18 -15.56
C ASN A 50 -8.44 8.66 -15.68
N HIS A 51 -7.73 7.94 -14.81
CA HIS A 51 -7.63 6.47 -14.85
C HIS A 51 -7.99 5.80 -13.51
N GLY A 52 -8.70 6.47 -12.60
CA GLY A 52 -9.00 5.93 -11.26
C GLY A 52 -9.97 4.74 -11.23
N THR A 53 -10.67 4.46 -12.33
CA THR A 53 -11.59 3.32 -12.42
C THR A 53 -11.12 2.23 -13.39
N ASP A 54 -9.89 2.34 -13.90
CA ASP A 54 -9.33 1.34 -14.79
C ASP A 54 -9.08 0.04 -14.04
N ASN A 55 -9.10 -1.09 -14.75
CA ASN A 55 -8.83 -2.41 -14.17
C ASN A 55 -7.35 -2.66 -13.85
N THR A 56 -6.48 -1.70 -14.19
CA THR A 56 -5.03 -1.83 -14.06
C THR A 56 -4.38 -0.54 -13.59
N LEU A 57 -3.30 -0.70 -12.84
CA LEU A 57 -2.42 0.38 -12.41
C LEU A 57 -1.07 0.26 -13.10
N ALA A 58 -0.52 1.36 -13.62
CA ALA A 58 0.78 1.37 -14.28
C ALA A 58 1.81 2.24 -13.56
N ALA A 59 3.07 1.81 -13.56
CA ALA A 59 4.21 2.60 -13.10
C ALA A 59 5.38 2.53 -14.09
N SER A 60 5.95 3.67 -14.45
CA SER A 60 7.13 3.84 -15.30
C SER A 60 7.77 5.20 -15.04
N LEU A 61 9.10 5.23 -14.91
CA LEU A 61 9.89 6.47 -14.92
C LEU A 61 10.85 6.55 -16.12
N GLN A 62 10.67 5.71 -17.15
CA GLN A 62 11.53 5.68 -18.34
C GLN A 62 10.92 6.38 -19.56
N ASN A 63 11.79 6.75 -20.51
CA ASN A 63 11.46 7.19 -21.87
C ASN A 63 10.45 8.34 -21.96
N ASP A 64 10.55 9.35 -21.09
CA ASP A 64 9.64 10.50 -20.99
C ASP A 64 8.17 10.13 -20.67
N GLU A 65 7.90 8.86 -20.40
CA GLU A 65 6.62 8.35 -19.93
C GLU A 65 6.65 8.24 -18.41
N VAL A 66 6.52 9.39 -17.75
CA VAL A 66 6.30 9.42 -16.30
C VAL A 66 4.85 9.00 -16.04
N VAL A 67 4.69 7.75 -15.62
CA VAL A 67 3.42 7.12 -15.26
C VAL A 67 3.56 6.58 -13.85
N ARG A 68 2.62 6.90 -12.97
CA ARG A 68 2.72 6.58 -11.54
C ARG A 68 1.43 5.99 -11.04
N MET A 69 1.51 5.08 -10.07
CA MET A 69 0.32 4.62 -9.36
C MET A 69 0.11 5.53 -8.15
N LEU A 70 -1.12 6.03 -7.97
CA LEU A 70 -1.56 6.70 -6.76
C LEU A 70 -2.45 5.75 -5.99
N ILE A 71 -2.16 5.49 -4.71
CA ILE A 71 -2.90 4.52 -3.90
C ILE A 71 -3.25 5.15 -2.56
N GLY A 72 -4.53 5.19 -2.21
CA GLY A 72 -5.05 5.77 -0.97
C GLY A 72 -5.59 4.72 0.00
N PHE A 73 -5.34 4.92 1.30
CA PHE A 73 -5.79 4.03 2.37
C PHE A 73 -6.55 4.80 3.44
N ASP A 74 -7.67 4.21 3.89
CA ASP A 74 -8.37 4.61 5.10
C ASP A 74 -7.97 3.70 6.26
N LEU A 75 -7.44 4.30 7.32
CA LEU A 75 -6.98 3.56 8.48
C LEU A 75 -8.15 3.25 9.43
N PRO A 76 -8.22 2.00 9.95
CA PRO A 76 -9.14 1.64 11.02
C PRO A 76 -9.01 2.55 12.24
N ALA A 77 -10.13 2.79 12.93
CA ALA A 77 -10.10 3.52 14.19
C ALA A 77 -9.39 2.71 15.30
N GLY A 78 -8.78 3.41 16.26
CA GLY A 78 -8.18 2.77 17.44
C GLY A 78 -6.76 2.21 17.25
N LEU A 79 -6.08 2.53 16.14
CA LEU A 79 -4.69 2.18 15.92
C LEU A 79 -3.74 3.03 16.78
N ASN A 80 -3.51 2.60 18.03
CA ASN A 80 -2.76 3.39 19.02
C ASN A 80 -1.31 2.92 19.23
N LYS A 81 -0.95 1.73 18.74
CA LYS A 81 0.36 1.09 18.98
C LYS A 81 0.94 0.41 17.74
N ILE A 82 0.82 1.04 16.57
CA ILE A 82 1.42 0.52 15.34
C ILE A 82 2.92 0.28 15.57
N SER A 83 3.37 -0.95 15.42
CA SER A 83 4.80 -1.32 15.42
C SER A 83 5.36 -1.30 14.00
N GLN A 84 4.56 -1.75 13.03
CA GLN A 84 4.95 -1.89 11.62
C GLN A 84 3.75 -1.66 10.69
N CYS A 85 3.97 -0.99 9.55
CA CYS A 85 3.06 -0.98 8.42
C CYS A 85 3.80 -1.29 7.12
N GLN A 86 3.26 -2.22 6.34
CA GLN A 86 3.87 -2.71 5.12
C GLN A 86 2.88 -2.70 3.97
N LEU A 87 3.27 -2.06 2.88
CA LEU A 87 2.52 -2.10 1.63
C LEU A 87 2.81 -3.40 0.88
N ARG A 88 1.77 -4.05 0.39
CA ARG A 88 1.85 -5.25 -0.44
C ARG A 88 1.08 -5.04 -1.73
N LEU A 89 1.82 -4.85 -2.81
CA LEU A 89 1.30 -4.89 -4.17
C LEU A 89 0.99 -6.33 -4.58
N GLN A 90 0.05 -6.49 -5.49
CA GLN A 90 -0.26 -7.80 -6.07
C GLN A 90 0.83 -8.24 -7.04
N GLN A 91 0.72 -9.47 -7.57
CA GLN A 91 1.58 -9.88 -8.66
C GLN A 91 1.29 -9.01 -9.90
N PRO A 92 2.31 -8.54 -10.63
CA PRO A 92 2.09 -7.79 -11.86
C PRO A 92 1.33 -8.64 -12.89
N VAL A 93 0.44 -8.01 -13.64
CA VAL A 93 -0.17 -8.61 -14.85
C VAL A 93 0.76 -8.48 -16.06
N SER A 94 1.65 -7.48 -16.04
CA SER A 94 2.72 -7.28 -17.01
C SER A 94 3.93 -6.67 -16.30
N SER A 95 5.12 -7.13 -16.63
CA SER A 95 6.37 -6.64 -16.06
C SER A 95 7.49 -6.68 -17.10
N PRO A 96 8.55 -5.88 -16.93
CA PRO A 96 9.77 -6.09 -17.72
C PRO A 96 10.35 -7.48 -17.45
N GLY A 97 11.09 -8.02 -18.42
CA GLY A 97 11.76 -9.32 -18.28
C GLY A 97 12.95 -9.30 -17.29
N GLY A 98 13.44 -8.11 -16.93
CA GLY A 98 14.54 -7.91 -15.99
C GLY A 98 14.09 -7.48 -14.60
N ALA A 99 15.06 -7.28 -13.71
CA ALA A 99 14.81 -6.71 -12.38
C ALA A 99 14.46 -5.22 -12.48
N TYR A 100 13.61 -4.75 -11.57
CA TYR A 100 13.24 -3.35 -11.41
C TYR A 100 13.00 -3.05 -9.94
N MET A 101 13.04 -1.78 -9.57
CA MET A 101 12.78 -1.33 -8.21
C MET A 101 11.45 -0.60 -8.17
N LEU A 102 10.63 -0.92 -7.17
CA LEU A 102 9.43 -0.16 -6.84
C LEU A 102 9.74 0.75 -5.66
N THR A 103 9.33 2.01 -5.75
CA THR A 103 9.54 3.01 -4.70
C THR A 103 8.21 3.61 -4.30
N ALA A 104 7.91 3.57 -3.01
CA ALA A 104 6.78 4.28 -2.42
C ALA A 104 7.22 5.65 -1.91
N SER A 105 6.47 6.69 -2.26
CA SER A 105 6.67 8.04 -1.75
C SER A 105 5.36 8.60 -1.19
N GLU A 106 5.44 9.57 -0.29
CA GLU A 106 4.25 10.25 0.24
C GLU A 106 3.46 10.91 -0.90
N ALA A 107 2.13 10.93 -0.77
CA ALA A 107 1.25 11.67 -1.67
C ALA A 107 0.22 12.48 -0.87
N SER A 108 -0.30 13.56 -1.46
CA SER A 108 -1.46 14.25 -0.93
C SER A 108 -2.63 13.26 -0.83
N ASN A 109 -3.40 13.34 0.25
CA ASN A 109 -4.62 12.55 0.39
C ASN A 109 -5.86 13.24 -0.23
N ASP A 110 -5.72 14.53 -0.57
CA ASP A 110 -6.74 15.36 -1.19
C ASP A 110 -6.77 15.12 -2.70
N TRP A 111 -7.47 14.05 -3.09
CA TRP A 111 -7.71 13.70 -4.50
C TRP A 111 -8.96 12.84 -4.62
N ASP A 112 -9.61 12.97 -5.76
CA ASP A 112 -10.76 12.17 -6.15
C ASP A 112 -10.32 11.15 -7.21
N GLU A 113 -10.70 9.89 -7.00
CA GLU A 113 -10.37 8.76 -7.90
C GLU A 113 -10.89 9.04 -9.31
N ASP A 114 -12.07 9.66 -9.44
CA ASP A 114 -12.71 9.92 -10.73
C ASP A 114 -12.09 11.13 -11.48
N LEU A 115 -11.32 11.98 -10.78
CA LEU A 115 -10.86 13.28 -11.30
C LEU A 115 -9.33 13.44 -11.32
N VAL A 116 -8.58 12.51 -10.74
CA VAL A 116 -7.12 12.63 -10.64
C VAL A 116 -6.43 12.42 -11.99
N ASN A 117 -5.53 13.32 -12.34
CA ASN A 117 -4.69 13.26 -13.53
C ASN A 117 -3.37 14.02 -13.31
N GLY A 118 -2.51 14.05 -14.34
CA GLY A 118 -1.16 14.61 -14.26
C GLY A 118 -1.12 16.12 -14.03
N GLN A 119 -2.24 16.83 -14.16
CA GLN A 119 -2.35 18.26 -13.84
C GLN A 119 -2.91 18.51 -12.44
N SER A 120 -3.88 17.70 -12.00
CA SER A 120 -4.57 17.91 -10.72
C SER A 120 -3.79 17.39 -9.51
N ASN A 121 -2.85 16.46 -9.70
CA ASN A 121 -2.04 15.94 -8.61
C ASN A 121 -0.58 15.79 -9.01
N ILE A 122 0.27 16.64 -8.44
CA ILE A 122 1.71 16.64 -8.70
C ILE A 122 2.39 15.78 -7.64
N PRO A 123 3.30 14.87 -8.01
CA PRO A 123 4.05 14.07 -7.06
C PRO A 123 4.89 14.97 -6.15
N THR A 124 4.47 15.05 -4.89
CA THR A 124 5.20 15.75 -3.83
C THR A 124 5.30 14.80 -2.64
N GLY A 125 6.49 14.58 -2.12
CA GLY A 125 6.63 13.74 -0.94
C GLY A 125 8.03 13.17 -0.76
N ASN A 126 8.30 12.71 0.45
CA ASN A 126 9.52 11.97 0.74
C ASN A 126 9.36 10.50 0.32
N VAL A 127 10.47 9.88 -0.06
CA VAL A 127 10.52 8.42 -0.23
C VAL A 127 10.28 7.76 1.13
N LEU A 128 9.34 6.82 1.15
CA LEU A 128 8.97 6.03 2.32
C LEU A 128 9.77 4.72 2.39
N GLY A 129 9.95 4.08 1.24
CA GLY A 129 10.66 2.82 1.11
C GLY A 129 10.68 2.32 -0.32
N SER A 130 11.47 1.28 -0.56
CA SER A 130 11.60 0.65 -1.87
C SER A 130 11.77 -0.86 -1.75
N VAL A 131 11.52 -1.58 -2.85
CA VAL A 131 11.74 -3.02 -2.95
C VAL A 131 12.23 -3.38 -4.35
N ASP A 132 13.20 -4.28 -4.43
CA ASP A 132 13.65 -4.88 -5.69
C ASP A 132 12.71 -6.03 -6.08
N VAL A 133 12.36 -6.07 -7.37
CA VAL A 133 11.47 -7.09 -7.93
C VAL A 133 12.16 -7.80 -9.08
N SER A 134 12.16 -9.13 -9.04
CA SER A 134 12.74 -9.97 -10.08
C SER A 134 11.68 -10.34 -11.12
N GLY A 135 11.68 -9.66 -12.27
CA GLY A 135 10.76 -9.95 -13.38
C GLY A 135 9.29 -9.93 -12.94
N SER A 136 8.55 -11.00 -13.27
CA SER A 136 7.10 -11.09 -12.99
C SER A 136 6.76 -11.62 -11.59
N ALA A 137 7.72 -11.65 -10.67
CA ALA A 137 7.47 -12.04 -9.28
C ALA A 137 6.54 -11.04 -8.60
N ARG A 138 5.76 -11.52 -7.62
CA ARG A 138 5.05 -10.61 -6.71
C ARG A 138 6.11 -9.82 -5.91
N PRO A 139 5.99 -8.48 -5.81
CA PRO A 139 6.88 -7.69 -4.98
C PRO A 139 6.84 -8.11 -3.52
N ASP A 140 7.96 -8.00 -2.83
CA ASP A 140 7.99 -8.05 -1.37
C ASP A 140 7.39 -6.78 -0.77
N PHE A 141 7.30 -6.74 0.56
CA PHE A 141 6.70 -5.63 1.28
C PHE A 141 7.55 -4.35 1.18
N ILE A 142 6.89 -3.21 0.96
CA ILE A 142 7.51 -1.88 1.11
C ILE A 142 7.16 -1.36 2.51
N ASP A 143 8.18 -1.00 3.30
CA ASP A 143 7.97 -0.39 4.62
C ASP A 143 7.43 1.03 4.47
N VAL A 144 6.25 1.29 5.04
CA VAL A 144 5.60 2.59 5.09
C VAL A 144 5.21 2.97 6.53
N THR A 145 5.88 2.37 7.52
CA THR A 145 5.56 2.48 8.94
C THR A 145 5.51 3.93 9.43
N ALA A 146 6.43 4.78 8.98
CA ALA A 146 6.47 6.19 9.38
C ALA A 146 5.22 6.95 8.94
N ALA A 147 4.87 6.88 7.65
CA ALA A 147 3.67 7.49 7.08
C ALA A 147 2.39 6.95 7.73
N CYS A 148 2.30 5.64 7.89
CA CYS A 148 1.16 4.98 8.54
C CYS A 148 0.95 5.44 9.99
N LYS A 149 2.03 5.54 10.79
CA LYS A 149 1.99 6.08 12.15
C LYS A 149 1.56 7.55 12.19
N TYR A 150 2.05 8.35 11.25
CA TYR A 150 1.66 9.75 11.14
C TYR A 150 0.17 9.87 10.81
N ALA A 151 -0.30 9.12 9.81
CA ALA A 151 -1.69 9.12 9.38
C ALA A 151 -2.64 8.66 10.50
N ALA A 152 -2.30 7.58 11.22
CA ALA A 152 -3.11 7.07 12.32
C ALA A 152 -3.35 8.11 13.43
N LYS A 153 -2.40 9.03 13.65
CA LYS A 153 -2.50 10.08 14.67
C LYS A 153 -3.21 11.35 14.20
N ASN A 154 -3.11 11.70 12.91
CA ASN A 154 -3.45 13.04 12.44
C ASN A 154 -4.64 13.09 11.47
N SER A 155 -4.76 12.13 10.54
CA SER A 155 -5.69 12.21 9.40
C SER A 155 -6.57 10.98 9.23
N ARG A 156 -6.18 9.85 9.83
CA ARG A 156 -6.74 8.50 9.63
C ARG A 156 -6.75 8.02 8.17
N SER A 157 -6.00 8.67 7.30
CA SER A 157 -5.89 8.29 5.89
C SER A 157 -4.56 8.81 5.35
N PHE A 158 -4.01 8.10 4.38
CA PHE A 158 -2.84 8.56 3.64
C PHE A 158 -2.84 7.96 2.24
N SER A 159 -2.10 8.61 1.35
CA SER A 159 -1.89 8.15 0.00
C SER A 159 -0.40 8.02 -0.28
N VAL A 160 -0.06 7.13 -1.22
CA VAL A 160 1.31 6.89 -1.67
C VAL A 160 1.39 6.92 -3.18
N TRP A 161 2.47 7.50 -3.69
CA TRP A 161 2.91 7.30 -5.06
C TRP A 161 3.74 6.03 -5.13
N ILE A 162 3.50 5.20 -6.14
CA ILE A 162 4.38 4.09 -6.49
C ILE A 162 4.98 4.33 -7.86
N ASP A 163 6.31 4.37 -7.87
CA ASP A 163 7.12 4.51 -9.06
C ASP A 163 7.87 3.21 -9.37
N SER A 164 8.20 2.99 -10.65
CA SER A 164 9.09 1.92 -11.12
C SER A 164 10.34 2.52 -11.75
N SER A 165 11.53 2.06 -11.36
CA SER A 165 12.81 2.49 -11.96
C SER A 165 13.03 1.92 -13.37
N GLY A 166 12.22 0.94 -13.76
CA GLY A 166 12.31 0.19 -15.00
C GLY A 166 11.34 0.66 -16.09
N PRO A 167 11.20 -0.13 -17.17
CA PRO A 167 10.08 -0.05 -18.08
C PRO A 167 8.74 -0.19 -17.35
N ALA A 168 7.65 0.15 -18.06
CA ALA A 168 6.30 0.04 -17.54
C ALA A 168 6.03 -1.34 -16.92
N VAL A 169 5.57 -1.31 -15.68
CA VAL A 169 5.01 -2.47 -14.95
C VAL A 169 3.54 -2.19 -14.70
N ILE A 170 2.71 -3.22 -14.88
CA ILE A 170 1.25 -3.13 -14.76
C ILE A 170 0.79 -4.08 -13.67
N PHE A 171 0.02 -3.56 -12.73
CA PHE A 171 -0.61 -4.27 -11.63
C PHE A 171 -2.13 -4.30 -11.82
N PRO A 172 -2.84 -5.27 -11.21
CA PRO A 172 -4.29 -5.15 -11.11
C PRO A 172 -4.66 -3.98 -10.20
N SER A 173 -5.75 -3.29 -10.52
CA SER A 173 -6.34 -2.27 -9.66
C SER A 173 -7.36 -2.87 -8.69
N ARG A 174 -7.84 -2.08 -7.73
CA ARG A 174 -8.90 -2.50 -6.80
C ARG A 174 -10.20 -2.89 -7.50
N GLN A 175 -10.50 -2.35 -8.68
CA GLN A 175 -11.71 -2.64 -9.45
C GLN A 175 -11.80 -4.12 -9.87
N THR A 176 -10.66 -4.82 -9.91
CA THR A 176 -10.59 -6.26 -10.21
C THR A 176 -10.82 -7.17 -8.98
N GLY A 177 -10.97 -6.59 -7.79
CA GLY A 177 -11.00 -7.32 -6.51
C GLY A 177 -9.61 -7.71 -5.97
N ALA A 178 -8.54 -7.48 -6.73
CA ALA A 178 -7.15 -7.71 -6.32
C ALA A 178 -6.48 -6.40 -5.85
N SER A 179 -7.01 -5.82 -4.78
CA SER A 179 -6.56 -4.55 -4.22
C SER A 179 -5.16 -4.63 -3.59
N THR A 180 -4.40 -3.54 -3.67
CA THR A 180 -3.17 -3.35 -2.89
C THR A 180 -3.50 -3.36 -1.40
N VAL A 181 -2.72 -4.08 -0.59
CA VAL A 181 -2.99 -4.27 0.84
C VAL A 181 -1.95 -3.55 1.68
N LEU A 182 -2.42 -2.81 2.68
CA LEU A 182 -1.61 -2.31 3.79
C LEU A 182 -1.74 -3.28 4.97
N ARG A 183 -0.63 -3.92 5.34
CA ARG A 183 -0.53 -4.78 6.52
C ARG A 183 -0.05 -3.96 7.70
N ILE A 184 -0.84 -3.91 8.77
CA ILE A 184 -0.56 -3.17 10.01
C ILE A 184 -0.36 -4.17 11.14
N VAL A 185 0.73 -4.00 11.89
CA VAL A 185 1.01 -4.76 13.12
C VAL A 185 0.91 -3.80 14.31
N SER A 186 0.14 -4.14 15.34
CA SER A 186 -0.10 -3.30 16.54
C SER A 186 -0.17 -4.07 17.85
#